data_AF-A0A957VY56-F1
#
_entry.id   AF-A0A957VY56-F1
#
_cell.length_a   1.000
_cell.length_b   1.000
_cell.length_c   1.000
_cell.angle_alpha   90.00
_cell.angle_beta   90.00
_cell.angle_gamma   90.00
#
_symmetry.space_group_name_H-M   'P 1'
#
loop_
_entity.id
_entity.type
_entity.pdbx_description
1 polymer ?
#
loop_
_entity_poly.entity_id
_entity_poly.type
_entity_poly.pdbx_seq_one_letter_code
_entity_poly.pdbx_strand_id
1 'polypeptide(L)' 'ALLLGLEILVAADVIRTVALEATLNSVMVLGILVLIRTFLSWALVVEMEGRWPWQSPRPEL' A
#
# COMPACT_ATOMS: atom_id res chain seq x y z
N ALA A 1 -17.79 16.97 -3.46
CA ALA A 1 -17.91 15.78 -2.60
C ALA A 1 -16.76 14.79 -2.81
N LEU A 2 -16.43 14.39 -4.05
CA LEU A 2 -15.34 13.43 -4.34
C LEU A 2 -13.93 13.90 -3.91
N LEU A 3 -13.62 15.19 -4.05
CA LEU A 3 -12.36 15.77 -3.53
C LEU A 3 -12.25 15.64 -2.00
N LEU A 4 -13.39 15.74 -1.29
CA LEU A 4 -13.46 15.63 0.17
C LEU A 4 -13.25 14.18 0.63
N GLY A 5 -13.75 13.21 -0.13
CA GLY A 5 -13.47 11.79 0.09
C GLY A 5 -12.00 11.41 -0.20
N LEU A 6 -11.41 12.07 -1.19
CA LEU A 6 -9.98 11.93 -1.51
C LEU A 6 -9.09 12.52 -0.40
N GLU A 7 -9.46 13.67 0.16
CA GLU A 7 -8.77 14.26 1.31
C GLU A 7 -8.85 13.36 2.55
N ILE A 8 -10.00 12.73 2.82
CA ILE A 8 -10.17 11.75 3.90
C ILE A 8 -9.31 10.49 3.67
N LEU A 9 -9.17 10.03 2.41
CA LEU A 9 -8.35 8.86 2.05
C LEU A 9 -6.85 9.13 2.23
N VAL A 10 -6.40 10.32 1.83
CA VAL A 10 -5.01 10.78 2.00
C VAL A 10 -4.71 10.98 3.48
N ALA A 11 -5.62 11.58 4.25
CA ALA A 11 -5.44 11.76 5.69
C ALA A 11 -5.33 10.40 6.42
N ALA A 12 -6.08 9.38 6.00
CA ALA A 12 -5.97 8.03 6.58
C ALA A 12 -4.63 7.34 6.26
N ASP A 13 -4.06 7.58 5.07
CA ASP A 13 -2.73 7.08 4.69
C ASP A 13 -1.61 7.79 5.44
N VAL A 14 -1.75 9.11 5.63
CA VAL A 14 -0.85 9.93 6.45
C VAL A 14 -0.94 9.54 7.93
N ILE A 15 -2.13 9.32 8.49
CA ILE A 15 -2.30 8.83 9.88
C ILE A 15 -1.67 7.44 10.07
N ARG A 16 -1.65 6.56 9.06
CA ARG A 16 -0.88 5.30 9.10
C ARG A 16 0.63 5.53 9.12
N THR A 17 1.13 6.56 8.42
CA THR A 17 2.55 6.90 8.41
C THR A 17 3.01 7.64 9.67
N VAL A 18 2.12 8.45 10.28
CA VAL A 18 2.44 9.30 11.43
C VAL A 18 2.08 8.65 12.77
N ALA A 19 1.00 7.84 12.89
CA ALA A 19 0.68 7.09 14.12
C ALA A 19 1.65 5.92 14.41
N LEU A 20 2.63 5.70 13.54
CA LEU A 20 3.90 5.02 13.85
C LEU A 20 4.81 5.87 14.77
N GLU A 21 4.33 7.00 15.29
CA GLU A 21 4.95 7.84 16.32
C GLU A 21 5.43 7.00 17.51
N ALA A 22 6.68 6.57 17.35
CA ALA A 22 7.80 6.55 18.28
C ALA A 22 7.78 5.56 19.46
N THR A 23 7.56 4.26 19.20
CA THR A 23 8.24 3.18 19.95
C THR A 23 8.66 2.05 19.01
N LEU A 24 9.90 1.55 19.12
CA LEU A 24 10.48 0.53 18.22
C LEU A 24 9.60 -0.73 18.08
N ASN A 25 8.90 -1.12 19.14
CA ASN A 25 8.08 -2.33 19.18
C ASN A 25 6.78 -2.19 18.34
N SER A 26 6.06 -1.08 18.48
CA SER A 26 4.81 -0.84 17.73
C SER A 26 5.07 -0.61 16.24
N VAL A 27 6.21 0.02 15.90
CA VAL A 27 6.69 0.18 14.52
C VAL A 27 6.97 -1.17 13.87
N MET A 28 7.56 -2.11 14.62
CA MET A 28 7.87 -3.44 14.12
C MET A 28 6.61 -4.24 13.76
N VAL A 29 5.61 -4.25 14.65
CA VAL A 29 4.34 -4.97 14.43
C VAL A 29 3.56 -4.37 13.26
N LEU A 30 3.45 -3.05 13.19
CA LEU A 30 2.79 -2.35 12.09
C LEU A 30 3.53 -2.55 10.76
N GLY A 31 4.86 -2.52 10.77
CA GLY A 31 5.70 -2.80 9.61
C GLY A 31 5.48 -4.22 9.06
N ILE A 32 5.39 -5.22 9.94
CA ILE A 32 5.09 -6.61 9.56
C ILE A 32 3.69 -6.72 8.94
N LEU A 33 2.68 -6.08 9.54
CA LEU A 33 1.31 -6.11 9.01
C LEU A 33 1.18 -5.44 7.64
N VAL A 34 1.91 -4.34 7.42
CA VAL A 34 2.02 -3.70 6.09
C VAL A 34 2.70 -4.63 5.10
N LEU A 35 3.83 -5.26 5.47
CA LEU A 35 4.58 -6.20 4.64
C LEU A 35 3.69 -7.37 4.17
N ILE A 36 2.97 -7.99 5.09
CA ILE A 36 2.05 -9.10 4.78
C ILE A 36 0.97 -8.64 3.81
N ARG A 37 0.32 -7.49 4.08
CA ARG A 37 -0.76 -6.98 3.22
C ARG A 37 -0.26 -6.66 1.81
N THR A 38 0.88 -5.99 1.70
CA THR A 38 1.50 -5.64 0.41
C THR A 38 1.86 -6.90 -0.37
N PHE A 39 2.50 -7.89 0.27
CA PHE A 39 2.94 -9.10 -0.39
C PHE A 39 1.76 -9.99 -0.83
N LEU A 40 0.74 -10.17 0.01
CA LEU A 40 -0.47 -10.92 -0.35
C LEU A 40 -1.25 -10.23 -1.46
N SER A 41 -1.41 -8.90 -1.39
CA SER A 41 -2.08 -8.14 -2.44
C SER A 41 -1.33 -8.24 -3.78
N TRP A 42 0.00 -8.22 -3.76
CA TRP A 42 0.80 -8.40 -4.98
C TRP A 42 0.75 -9.83 -5.51
N ALA A 43 0.83 -10.85 -4.65
CA ALA A 43 0.74 -12.24 -5.06
C ALA A 43 -0.58 -12.52 -5.79
N LEU A 44 -1.69 -11.98 -5.30
CA LEU A 44 -2.99 -12.09 -5.96
C LEU A 44 -3.02 -11.38 -7.32
N VAL A 45 -2.41 -10.19 -7.44
CA VAL A 45 -2.31 -9.48 -8.72
C VAL A 45 -1.45 -10.25 -9.73
N VAL A 46 -0.35 -10.83 -9.27
CA VAL A 46 0.55 -11.65 -10.11
C VAL A 46 -0.15 -12.93 -10.57
N GLU A 47 -0.89 -13.60 -9.68
CA GLU A 47 -1.66 -14.80 -10.03
C GLU A 47 -2.74 -14.49 -11.07
N MET A 48 -3.46 -13.37 -10.90
CA MET A 48 -4.54 -12.96 -11.79
C MET A 48 -4.05 -12.43 -13.14
N GLU A 49 -2.96 -11.65 -13.16
CA GLU A 49 -2.48 -10.98 -14.37
C GLU A 49 -1.28 -11.66 -15.04
N GLY A 50 -0.66 -12.64 -14.36
CA GLY A 50 0.55 -13.33 -14.82
C GLY A 50 1.79 -12.42 -14.90
N ARG A 51 1.71 -11.19 -14.40
CA ARG A 51 2.74 -10.14 -14.50
C ARG A 51 2.90 -9.45 -13.16
N TRP A 52 4.12 -8.98 -12.90
CA TRP A 52 4.38 -8.19 -11.70
C TRP A 52 3.72 -6.82 -11.79
N PRO A 53 3.19 -6.26 -10.68
CA PRO A 53 2.45 -4.99 -10.69
C PRO A 53 3.30 -3.78 -11.14
N TRP A 54 4.62 -3.91 -11.15
CA TRP A 54 5.56 -2.91 -11.66
C TRP A 54 6.03 -3.15 -13.10
N GLN A 55 5.51 -4.15 -13.82
CA GLN A 55 5.78 -4.32 -15.25
C GLN A 55 4.97 -3.31 -16.04
N SER A 56 5.63 -2.27 -16.56
CA SER A 56 5.00 -1.25 -17.41
C SER A 56 4.41 -1.87 -18.68
N PRO A 57 3.21 -1.45 -19.13
CA PRO A 57 2.70 -1.81 -20.44
C PRO A 57 3.71 -1.35 -21.49
N ARG A 58 4.21 -2.25 -22.33
CA ARG A 58 5.13 -1.86 -23.40
C ARG A 58 4.42 -0.85 -24.29
N PRO A 59 5.03 0.32 -24.56
CA PRO A 59 4.47 1.24 -25.53
C PRO A 59 4.60 0.59 -26.91
N GLU A 60 3.46 0.29 -27.52
CA GLU A 60 3.39 -0.18 -28.89
C GLU A 60 3.62 1.04 -29.79
N LEU A 61 4.79 1.08 -30.44
CA LEU A 61 5.23 2.12 -31.38
C LEU A 61 4.67 1.86 -32.78
#